data_AF-A0A653CJ46-F1
#
_entry.id   AF-A0A653CJ46-F1
#
_cell.length_a   1.000
_cell.length_b   1.000
_cell.length_c   1.000
_cell.angle_alpha   90.00
_cell.angle_beta   90.00
_cell.angle_gamma   90.00
#
_symmetry.space_group_name_H-M   'P 1'
#
loop_
_entity.id
_entity.type
_entity.pdbx_description
1 polymer ?
#
loop_
_entity_poly.entity_id
_entity_poly.type
_entity_poly.pdbx_seq_one_letter_code
_entity_poly.pdbx_strand_id
1 'polypeptide(L)'
;LPIGQGSSRTLKYNSFNEECIKRKGIISIKNNDNLCLPRALVVAKALIDKDPGFKKVRQDVGKLQEQRARLLTEASGVFIPEGGAGISQLQQFQRHLIDYKIIVYAYGSKDRDVIFKGSGVGPSLNLLHHNNLYNVISSLTAAFSCGYFCEECHVPFNSKKVHRCGGTCSGCHSRLVVPVMNRVLAEKNIMLLMRSLEPSKHDKITYHYQYRICEKNPSM
;
A
#
# COMPACT_ATOMS: atom_id res chain seq x y z
N LEU A 1 18.57 21.90 35.06
CA LEU A 1 18.65 21.11 33.80
C LEU A 1 17.67 21.71 32.81
N PRO A 2 18.08 22.15 31.61
CA PRO A 2 17.11 22.60 30.62
C PRO A 2 16.35 21.38 30.06
N ILE A 3 15.02 21.44 30.14
CA ILE A 3 14.11 20.44 29.59
C ILE A 3 13.96 20.77 28.10
N GLY A 4 14.54 19.95 27.23
CA GLY A 4 14.36 20.08 25.79
C GLY A 4 12.91 19.78 25.42
N GLN A 5 12.13 20.83 25.13
CA GLN A 5 10.82 20.69 24.50
C GLN A 5 11.03 20.17 23.08
N GLY A 6 10.75 18.88 22.88
CA GLY A 6 10.69 18.29 21.56
C GLY A 6 9.77 19.11 20.68
N SER A 7 10.33 19.70 19.63
CA SER A 7 9.61 20.51 18.66
C SER A 7 8.40 19.73 18.15
N SER A 8 7.22 20.21 18.54
CA SER A 8 5.96 19.80 17.94
C SER A 8 6.13 19.92 16.43
N ARG A 9 5.91 18.83 15.69
CA ARG A 9 6.03 18.80 14.22
C ARG A 9 4.91 19.65 13.64
N THR A 10 5.08 20.96 13.68
CA THR A 10 4.23 21.93 13.00
C THR A 10 4.26 21.57 11.52
N LEU A 11 3.08 21.22 10.99
CA LEU A 11 2.86 20.95 9.57
C LEU A 11 3.45 22.13 8.78
N LYS A 12 4.60 21.93 8.14
CA LYS A 12 5.35 22.99 7.45
C LYS A 12 4.69 23.40 6.11
N TYR A 13 3.53 22.83 5.79
CA TYR A 13 2.87 22.96 4.50
C TYR A 13 1.39 23.25 4.71
N ASN A 14 0.89 24.25 4.00
CA ASN A 14 -0.47 24.76 4.17
C ASN A 14 -1.49 24.04 3.26
N SER A 15 -1.04 23.21 2.30
CA SER A 15 -1.91 22.46 1.39
C SER A 15 -1.29 21.16 0.86
N PHE A 16 -2.14 20.22 0.45
CA PHE A 16 -1.77 18.95 -0.20
C PHE A 16 -0.84 19.15 -1.40
N ASN A 17 -1.15 20.11 -2.27
CA ASN A 17 -0.38 20.37 -3.48
C ASN A 17 1.02 20.88 -3.15
N GLU A 18 1.16 21.81 -2.19
CA GLU A 18 2.46 22.30 -1.75
C GLU A 18 3.34 21.18 -1.19
N GLU A 19 2.73 20.28 -0.42
CA GLU A 19 3.45 19.15 0.16
C GLU A 19 3.89 18.15 -0.92
N CYS A 20 3.01 17.81 -1.86
CA CYS A 20 3.34 16.91 -2.97
C CYS A 20 4.44 17.47 -3.87
N ILE A 21 4.46 18.78 -4.11
CA ILE A 21 5.50 19.45 -4.91
C ILE A 21 6.85 19.43 -4.19
N LYS A 22 6.86 19.61 -2.86
CA LYS A 22 8.11 19.73 -2.07
C LYS A 22 8.69 18.38 -1.65
N ARG A 23 7.88 17.33 -1.49
CA ARG A 23 8.35 16.00 -1.12
C ARG A 23 8.96 15.28 -2.32
N LYS A 24 10.27 15.02 -2.27
CA LYS A 24 11.02 14.31 -3.32
C LYS A 24 10.47 12.90 -3.66
N GLY A 25 9.77 12.28 -2.72
CA GLY A 25 9.16 10.95 -2.90
C GLY A 25 7.78 10.94 -3.56
N ILE A 26 7.26 12.11 -3.95
CA ILE A 26 5.96 12.24 -4.60
C ILE A 26 6.15 12.82 -6.00
N ILE A 27 5.46 12.24 -6.97
CA ILE A 27 5.36 12.75 -8.34
C ILE A 27 3.92 13.21 -8.53
N SER A 28 3.75 14.52 -8.61
CA SER A 28 2.45 15.13 -8.87
C SER A 28 2.00 14.87 -10.30
N ILE A 29 0.81 14.31 -10.47
CA ILE A 29 0.13 14.22 -11.76
C ILE A 29 -0.63 15.52 -11.97
N LYS A 30 -0.35 16.20 -13.08
CA LYS A 30 -1.03 17.43 -13.48
C LYS A 30 -1.79 17.14 -14.76
N ASN A 31 -3.11 17.22 -14.68
CA ASN A 31 -3.99 16.94 -15.80
C ASN A 31 -5.26 17.79 -15.67
N ASN A 32 -5.87 18.12 -16.80
CA ASN A 32 -7.14 18.84 -16.88
C ASN A 32 -8.30 17.91 -17.32
N ASP A 33 -8.04 16.61 -17.40
CA ASP A 33 -8.99 15.57 -17.74
C ASP A 33 -9.37 14.73 -16.51
N ASN A 34 -10.27 13.77 -16.67
CA ASN A 34 -10.70 12.90 -15.57
C ASN A 34 -9.80 11.65 -15.41
N LEU A 35 -8.68 11.59 -16.16
CA LEU A 35 -7.80 10.42 -16.25
C LEU A 35 -6.66 10.45 -15.21
N CYS A 36 -6.85 11.12 -14.07
CA CYS A 36 -5.82 11.25 -13.03
C CYS A 36 -5.29 9.89 -12.55
N LEU A 37 -6.19 8.92 -12.30
CA LEU A 37 -5.81 7.56 -11.87
C LEU A 37 -5.07 6.79 -12.98
N PRO A 38 -5.62 6.64 -14.21
CA PRO A 38 -4.88 6.01 -15.30
C PRO A 38 -3.51 6.63 -15.57
N ARG A 39 -3.40 7.97 -15.55
CA ARG A 39 -2.14 8.70 -15.71
C ARG A 39 -1.16 8.37 -14.59
N ALA A 40 -1.63 8.34 -13.34
CA ALA A 40 -0.80 7.95 -12.19
C ALA A 40 -0.30 6.50 -12.31
N LEU A 41 -1.16 5.56 -12.72
CA LEU A 41 -0.79 4.16 -12.93
C LEU A 41 0.29 4.00 -14.02
N VAL A 42 0.15 4.70 -15.14
CA VAL A 42 1.15 4.70 -16.22
C VAL A 42 2.51 5.22 -15.73
N VAL A 43 2.52 6.31 -14.96
CA VAL A 43 3.76 6.88 -14.40
C VAL A 43 4.38 5.95 -13.36
N ALA A 44 3.57 5.34 -12.49
CA ALA A 44 4.03 4.37 -11.51
C ALA A 44 4.62 3.13 -12.18
N LYS A 45 3.95 2.59 -13.20
CA LYS A 45 4.42 1.44 -13.98
C LYS A 45 5.74 1.76 -14.69
N ALA A 46 5.83 2.90 -15.37
CA ALA A 46 7.06 3.33 -16.03
C ALA A 46 8.24 3.51 -15.04
N LEU A 47 7.96 3.94 -13.81
CA LEU A 47 8.96 4.05 -12.75
C LEU A 47 9.47 2.67 -12.32
N ILE A 48 8.55 1.73 -12.05
CA ILE A 48 8.88 0.37 -11.58
C ILE A 48 9.61 -0.44 -12.64
N ASP A 49 9.16 -0.35 -13.89
CA ASP A 49 9.74 -1.07 -15.02
C ASP A 49 11.07 -0.46 -15.49
N LYS A 50 11.49 0.66 -14.89
CA LYS A 50 12.67 1.43 -15.30
C LYS A 50 12.62 1.80 -16.79
N ASP A 51 11.45 2.24 -17.26
CA ASP A 51 11.23 2.62 -18.65
C ASP A 51 12.27 3.67 -19.09
N PRO A 52 13.04 3.45 -20.18
CA PRO A 52 14.01 4.43 -20.67
C PRO A 52 13.35 5.77 -21.04
N GLY A 53 12.07 5.76 -21.41
CA GLY A 53 11.23 6.92 -21.66
C GLY A 53 10.56 7.52 -20.42
N PHE A 54 10.87 7.05 -19.20
CA PHE A 54 10.21 7.48 -17.96
C PHE A 54 10.14 9.00 -17.81
N LYS A 55 11.20 9.73 -18.17
CA LYS A 55 11.21 11.21 -18.09
C LYS A 55 10.13 11.83 -18.96
N LYS A 56 9.94 11.32 -20.19
CA LYS A 56 8.90 11.78 -21.12
C LYS A 56 7.51 11.45 -20.59
N VAL A 57 7.32 10.24 -20.06
CA VAL A 57 6.05 9.81 -19.45
C VAL A 57 5.70 10.65 -18.23
N ARG A 58 6.68 10.91 -17.35
CA ARG A 58 6.49 11.73 -16.15
C ARG A 58 6.12 13.18 -16.49
N GLN A 59 6.76 13.76 -17.50
CA GLN A 59 6.56 15.15 -17.90
C GLN A 59 5.45 15.33 -18.94
N ASP A 60 4.79 14.25 -19.34
CA ASP A 60 3.80 14.21 -20.42
C ASP A 60 4.28 14.83 -21.74
N VAL A 61 5.56 14.64 -22.07
CA VAL A 61 6.16 15.16 -23.30
C VAL A 61 5.48 14.51 -24.51
N GLY A 62 4.96 15.34 -25.41
CA GLY A 62 4.23 14.87 -26.59
C GLY A 62 2.90 14.18 -26.24
N LYS A 63 2.33 14.45 -25.06
CA LYS A 63 1.11 13.80 -24.54
C LYS A 63 1.26 12.30 -24.33
N LEU A 64 2.49 11.81 -24.12
CA LEU A 64 2.77 10.38 -23.99
C LEU A 64 2.12 9.75 -22.75
N GLN A 65 2.02 10.50 -21.65
CA GLN A 65 1.32 10.03 -20.44
C GLN A 65 -0.17 9.87 -20.73
N GLU A 66 -0.76 10.86 -21.37
CA GLU A 66 -2.17 10.90 -21.74
C GLU A 66 -2.54 9.76 -22.70
N GLN A 67 -1.74 9.56 -23.74
CA GLN A 67 -1.95 8.50 -24.73
C GLN A 67 -1.89 7.11 -24.08
N ARG A 68 -0.84 6.85 -23.28
CA ARG A 68 -0.70 5.58 -22.56
C ARG A 68 -1.81 5.37 -21.52
N ALA A 69 -2.28 6.44 -20.89
CA ALA A 69 -3.39 6.37 -19.93
C ALA A 69 -4.70 5.99 -20.63
N ARG A 70 -4.96 6.54 -21.82
CA ARG A 70 -6.11 6.13 -22.65
C ARG A 70 -6.01 4.69 -23.11
N LEU A 71 -4.84 4.27 -23.63
CA LEU A 71 -4.61 2.89 -24.02
C LEU A 71 -4.79 1.92 -22.86
N LEU A 72 -4.29 2.25 -21.66
CA LEU A 72 -4.50 1.45 -20.46
C LEU A 72 -5.99 1.36 -20.09
N THR A 73 -6.72 2.47 -20.17
CA THR A 73 -8.16 2.53 -19.87
C THR A 73 -8.96 1.67 -20.84
N GLU A 74 -8.66 1.78 -22.14
CA GLU A 74 -9.27 0.99 -23.20
C GLU A 74 -8.95 -0.51 -23.06
N ALA A 75 -7.67 -0.86 -22.90
CA ALA A 75 -7.24 -2.26 -22.76
C ALA A 75 -7.78 -2.95 -21.50
N SER A 76 -8.04 -2.18 -20.44
CA SER A 76 -8.65 -2.68 -19.21
C SER A 76 -10.18 -2.68 -19.22
N GLY A 77 -10.81 -2.10 -20.25
CA GLY A 77 -12.26 -1.96 -20.35
C GLY A 77 -12.86 -1.09 -19.23
N VAL A 78 -12.08 -0.19 -18.64
CA VAL A 78 -12.51 0.60 -17.48
C VAL A 78 -13.19 1.89 -17.93
N PHE A 79 -14.42 2.09 -17.48
CA PHE A 79 -15.08 3.38 -17.61
C PHE A 79 -14.64 4.35 -16.49
N ILE A 80 -14.21 5.55 -16.89
CA ILE A 80 -13.82 6.63 -15.97
C ILE A 80 -14.93 7.69 -15.93
N PRO A 81 -15.65 7.84 -14.80
CA PRO A 81 -16.68 8.85 -14.65
C PRO A 81 -16.14 10.28 -14.74
N GLU A 82 -17.03 11.24 -15.02
CA GLU A 82 -16.67 12.67 -15.01
C GLU A 82 -16.15 13.14 -13.65
N GLY A 83 -16.67 12.58 -12.55
CA GLY A 83 -16.19 12.86 -11.19
C GLY A 83 -14.83 12.26 -10.84
N GLY A 84 -14.18 11.56 -11.78
CA GLY A 84 -12.93 10.86 -11.58
C GLY A 84 -13.10 9.41 -11.14
N ALA A 85 -11.97 8.73 -10.95
CA ALA A 85 -11.91 7.31 -10.67
C ALA A 85 -11.85 7.00 -9.17
N GLY A 86 -12.62 6.01 -8.70
CA GLY A 86 -12.66 5.58 -7.31
C GLY A 86 -12.21 4.13 -7.10
N ILE A 87 -12.63 3.55 -5.98
CA ILE A 87 -12.31 2.17 -5.59
C ILE A 87 -12.76 1.15 -6.65
N SER A 88 -13.92 1.36 -7.28
CA SER A 88 -14.43 0.46 -8.33
C SER A 88 -13.48 0.41 -9.55
N GLN A 89 -12.98 1.56 -10.00
CA GLN A 89 -11.99 1.64 -11.08
C GLN A 89 -10.66 1.04 -10.65
N LEU A 90 -10.20 1.30 -9.42
CA LEU A 90 -8.99 0.67 -8.87
C LEU A 90 -9.04 -0.85 -8.89
N GLN A 91 -10.18 -1.46 -8.52
CA GLN A 91 -10.39 -2.90 -8.60
C GLN A 91 -10.30 -3.43 -10.04
N GLN A 92 -10.88 -2.71 -11.01
CA GLN A 92 -10.82 -3.11 -12.41
C GLN A 92 -9.40 -3.00 -12.97
N PHE A 93 -8.70 -1.90 -12.70
CA PHE A 93 -7.30 -1.76 -13.09
C PHE A 93 -6.42 -2.83 -12.44
N GLN A 94 -6.67 -3.19 -11.18
CA GLN A 94 -5.95 -4.28 -10.53
C GLN A 94 -6.17 -5.63 -11.20
N ARG A 95 -7.38 -5.92 -11.70
CA ARG A 95 -7.66 -7.15 -12.46
C ARG A 95 -6.93 -7.21 -13.80
N HIS A 96 -6.67 -6.06 -14.41
CA HIS A 96 -5.90 -5.97 -15.65
C HIS A 96 -4.38 -6.01 -15.39
N LEU A 97 -3.91 -5.30 -14.36
CA LEU A 97 -2.50 -5.23 -13.96
C LEU A 97 -2.16 -6.34 -12.96
N ILE A 98 -2.33 -7.60 -13.37
CA ILE A 98 -2.13 -8.78 -12.52
C ILE A 98 -0.70 -8.92 -11.96
N ASP A 99 0.29 -8.45 -12.72
CA ASP A 99 1.72 -8.50 -12.39
C ASP A 99 2.17 -7.35 -11.46
N TYR A 100 1.21 -6.60 -10.91
CA TYR A 100 1.48 -5.47 -10.03
C TYR A 100 0.50 -5.45 -8.85
N LYS A 101 0.92 -4.87 -7.73
CA LYS A 101 0.03 -4.54 -6.60
C LYS A 101 -0.26 -3.06 -6.58
N ILE A 102 -1.48 -2.64 -6.88
CA ILE A 102 -1.87 -1.24 -6.71
C ILE A 102 -2.12 -0.98 -5.22
N ILE A 103 -1.43 0.01 -4.65
CA ILE A 103 -1.57 0.39 -3.24
C ILE A 103 -1.83 1.89 -3.18
N VAL A 104 -2.94 2.28 -2.58
CA VAL A 104 -3.35 3.69 -2.49
C VAL A 104 -3.40 4.12 -1.04
N TYR A 105 -2.66 5.19 -0.75
CA TYR A 105 -2.61 5.82 0.56
C TYR A 105 -3.48 7.08 0.55
N ALA A 106 -4.30 7.28 1.57
CA ALA A 106 -4.99 8.55 1.78
C ALA A 106 -4.01 9.61 2.29
N TYR A 107 -4.16 10.82 1.79
CA TYR A 107 -3.54 12.00 2.39
C TYR A 107 -4.37 12.52 3.56
N GLY A 108 -3.70 13.05 4.59
CA GLY A 108 -4.34 13.80 5.67
C GLY A 108 -4.64 13.01 6.94
N SER A 109 -4.64 11.67 6.90
CA SER A 109 -4.59 10.90 8.13
C SER A 109 -3.15 10.84 8.65
N LYS A 110 -2.97 11.09 9.95
CA LYS A 110 -1.67 10.98 10.63
C LYS A 110 -1.05 9.58 10.43
N ASP A 111 -1.89 8.61 10.11
CA ASP A 111 -1.59 7.19 10.01
C ASP A 111 -1.30 6.70 8.59
N ARG A 112 -1.41 7.57 7.56
CA ARG A 112 -1.09 7.24 6.15
C ARG A 112 -1.89 6.00 5.71
N ASP A 113 -3.19 6.07 5.92
CA ASP A 113 -4.06 4.89 5.79
C ASP A 113 -4.06 4.37 4.36
N VAL A 114 -3.99 3.04 4.24
CA VAL A 114 -4.18 2.37 2.96
C VAL A 114 -5.68 2.26 2.70
N ILE A 115 -6.16 3.02 1.71
CA ILE A 115 -7.57 2.99 1.29
C ILE A 115 -7.85 1.93 0.23
N PHE A 116 -6.79 1.44 -0.43
CA PHE A 116 -6.90 0.35 -1.39
C PHE A 116 -5.61 -0.47 -1.41
N LYS A 117 -5.74 -1.79 -1.36
CA LYS A 117 -4.66 -2.75 -1.54
C LYS A 117 -5.12 -3.82 -2.52
N GLY A 118 -4.56 -3.79 -3.70
CA GLY A 118 -4.87 -4.75 -4.75
C GLY A 118 -4.22 -6.11 -4.52
N SER A 119 -4.81 -7.13 -5.14
CA SER A 119 -4.46 -8.55 -4.94
C SER A 119 -3.43 -9.11 -5.93
N GLY A 120 -2.79 -8.27 -6.73
CA GLY A 120 -1.84 -8.74 -7.74
C GLY A 120 -0.56 -9.33 -7.16
N VAL A 121 0.25 -9.89 -8.04
CA VAL A 121 1.54 -10.50 -7.72
C VAL A 121 2.64 -9.64 -8.33
N GLY A 122 3.68 -9.28 -7.58
CA GLY A 122 4.77 -8.46 -8.11
C GLY A 122 4.99 -7.13 -7.39
N PRO A 123 5.68 -6.16 -8.03
CA PRO A 123 6.02 -4.88 -7.41
C PRO A 123 4.79 -4.00 -7.15
N SER A 124 4.90 -3.13 -6.14
CA SER A 124 3.81 -2.25 -5.73
C SER A 124 3.79 -0.95 -6.55
N LEU A 125 2.64 -0.61 -7.13
CA LEU A 125 2.32 0.71 -7.70
C LEU A 125 1.73 1.57 -6.59
N ASN A 126 2.58 2.32 -5.90
CA ASN A 126 2.18 3.13 -4.75
C ASN A 126 1.63 4.49 -5.20
N LEU A 127 0.40 4.81 -4.82
CA LEU A 127 -0.29 6.06 -5.14
C LEU A 127 -0.69 6.81 -3.88
N LEU A 128 -0.76 8.13 -3.96
CA LEU A 128 -1.28 9.01 -2.92
C LEU A 128 -2.57 9.66 -3.42
N HIS A 129 -3.64 9.55 -2.64
CA HIS A 129 -4.97 10.04 -2.99
C HIS A 129 -5.43 11.18 -2.08
N HIS A 130 -5.98 12.24 -2.68
CA HIS A 130 -6.62 13.35 -1.96
C HIS A 130 -7.64 14.04 -2.87
N ASN A 131 -8.89 14.19 -2.43
CA ASN A 131 -9.96 14.91 -3.15
C ASN A 131 -10.04 14.54 -4.66
N ASN A 132 -10.12 13.25 -4.97
CA ASN A 132 -10.18 12.68 -6.34
C ASN A 132 -8.92 12.89 -7.20
N LEU A 133 -7.82 13.36 -6.60
CA LEU A 133 -6.52 13.43 -7.26
C LEU A 133 -5.65 12.24 -6.85
N TYR A 134 -4.93 11.70 -7.82
CA TYR A 134 -3.95 10.63 -7.61
C TYR A 134 -2.56 11.11 -8.01
N ASN A 135 -1.63 11.02 -7.07
CA ASN A 135 -0.20 11.23 -7.29
C ASN A 135 0.55 9.92 -7.15
N VAL A 136 1.75 9.84 -7.71
CA VAL A 136 2.59 8.64 -7.58
C VAL A 136 3.55 8.80 -6.43
N ILE A 137 3.67 7.76 -5.60
CA ILE A 137 4.71 7.67 -4.57
C ILE A 137 5.91 6.95 -5.17
N SER A 138 6.98 7.69 -5.44
CA SER A 138 8.23 7.15 -5.96
C SER A 138 9.14 6.56 -4.88
N SER A 139 8.96 6.98 -3.64
CA SER A 139 9.68 6.46 -2.47
C SER A 139 8.81 6.65 -1.24
N LEU A 140 8.43 5.55 -0.58
CA LEU A 140 7.60 5.60 0.62
C LEU A 140 8.31 6.35 1.76
N THR A 141 9.61 6.12 1.97
CA THR A 141 10.38 6.81 3.01
C THR A 141 10.46 8.32 2.78
N ALA A 142 10.70 8.76 1.54
CA ALA A 142 10.74 10.19 1.21
C ALA A 142 9.35 10.83 1.16
N ALA A 143 8.35 10.13 0.63
CA ALA A 143 6.95 10.59 0.60
C ALA A 143 6.37 10.70 2.01
N PHE A 144 6.87 9.92 2.96
CA PHE A 144 6.41 9.91 4.34
C PHE A 144 7.37 10.53 5.36
N SER A 145 8.51 11.06 4.91
CA SER A 145 9.53 11.67 5.77
C SER A 145 9.92 10.78 6.96
N CYS A 146 10.19 9.51 6.69
CA CYS A 146 10.59 8.54 7.70
C CYS A 146 11.90 7.84 7.30
N GLY A 147 12.62 7.31 8.30
CA GLY A 147 13.89 6.59 8.06
C GLY A 147 13.66 5.21 7.44
N TYR A 148 12.64 4.50 7.90
CA TYR A 148 12.24 3.21 7.35
C TYR A 148 10.72 3.12 7.24
N PHE A 149 10.26 2.31 6.28
CA PHE A 149 8.85 2.04 6.03
C PHE A 149 8.64 0.55 5.82
N CYS A 150 7.64 -0.02 6.47
CA CYS A 150 7.28 -1.42 6.29
C CYS A 150 6.16 -1.51 5.24
N GLU A 151 6.43 -2.13 4.10
CA GLU A 151 5.45 -2.32 3.03
C GLU A 151 4.41 -3.41 3.33
N GLU A 152 4.65 -4.25 4.34
CA GLU A 152 3.69 -5.28 4.74
C GLU A 152 2.64 -4.72 5.70
N CYS A 153 3.12 -4.02 6.73
CA CYS A 153 2.30 -3.37 7.75
C CYS A 153 1.80 -1.98 7.30
N HIS A 154 2.39 -1.41 6.26
CA HIS A 154 2.13 -0.05 5.77
C HIS A 154 2.36 1.06 6.81
N VAL A 155 3.39 0.90 7.66
CA VAL A 155 3.72 1.87 8.72
C VAL A 155 5.19 2.32 8.68
N PRO A 156 5.48 3.59 9.02
CA PRO A 156 6.84 4.05 9.23
C PRO A 156 7.43 3.48 10.53
N PHE A 157 8.74 3.30 10.59
CA PHE A 157 9.43 2.89 11.81
C PHE A 157 10.85 3.47 11.90
N ASN A 158 11.38 3.51 13.13
CA ASN A 158 12.65 4.19 13.42
C ASN A 158 13.85 3.22 13.48
N SER A 159 13.63 1.94 13.77
CA SER A 159 14.69 0.94 13.89
C SER A 159 14.24 -0.42 13.39
N LYS A 160 15.09 -1.05 12.56
CA LYS A 160 14.87 -2.42 12.04
C LYS A 160 14.80 -3.48 13.15
N LYS A 161 15.37 -3.22 14.32
CA LYS A 161 15.37 -4.15 15.46
C LYS A 161 14.06 -4.13 16.25
N VAL A 162 13.33 -3.01 16.18
CA VAL A 162 12.12 -2.77 17.00
C VAL A 162 10.86 -3.11 16.22
N HIS A 163 10.82 -2.80 14.92
CA HIS A 163 9.66 -3.12 14.10
C HIS A 163 9.53 -4.63 13.90
N ARG A 164 8.37 -5.18 14.24
CA ARG A 164 8.00 -6.58 14.03
C ARG A 164 6.73 -6.62 13.19
N CYS A 165 6.79 -7.30 12.05
CA CYS A 165 5.59 -7.49 11.23
C CYS A 165 4.60 -8.41 11.96
N GLY A 166 3.30 -8.19 11.73
CA GLY A 166 2.28 -9.14 12.16
C GLY A 166 2.56 -10.52 11.55
N GLY A 167 2.79 -11.52 12.39
CA GLY A 167 3.21 -12.86 11.97
C GLY A 167 4.65 -13.24 12.29
N THR A 168 5.47 -12.35 12.86
CA THR A 168 6.78 -12.74 13.42
C THR A 168 6.61 -13.27 14.85
N CYS A 169 7.07 -14.50 15.10
CA CYS A 169 7.07 -15.09 16.45
C CYS A 169 7.99 -14.30 17.40
N SER A 170 7.52 -13.99 18.61
CA SER A 170 8.27 -13.23 19.61
C SER A 170 9.46 -14.00 20.21
N GLY A 171 9.44 -15.34 20.17
CA GLY A 171 10.50 -16.19 20.71
C GLY A 171 11.60 -16.52 19.71
N CYS A 172 11.24 -17.03 18.53
CA CYS A 172 12.23 -17.51 17.54
C CYS A 172 12.52 -16.50 16.42
N HIS A 173 11.85 -15.34 16.42
CA HIS A 173 12.04 -14.26 15.43
C HIS A 173 11.76 -14.69 13.97
N SER A 174 11.28 -15.91 13.76
CA SER A 174 10.93 -16.44 12.46
C SER A 174 9.53 -15.97 12.06
N ARG A 175 9.35 -15.76 10.76
CA ARG A 175 8.04 -15.43 10.20
C ARG A 175 7.19 -16.70 10.21
N LEU A 176 5.99 -16.62 10.76
CA LEU A 176 4.94 -17.63 10.57
C LEU A 176 4.55 -17.60 9.09
N VAL A 177 5.23 -18.43 8.30
CA VAL A 177 4.70 -18.89 7.02
C VAL A 177 3.55 -19.82 7.39
N VAL A 178 2.33 -19.29 7.49
CA VAL A 178 1.16 -20.16 7.39
C VAL A 178 1.22 -20.71 5.97
N PRO A 179 1.45 -22.02 5.75
CA PRO A 179 1.42 -22.57 4.41
C PRO A 179 0.05 -22.25 3.81
N VAL A 180 0.01 -21.90 2.53
CA VAL A 180 -1.24 -21.66 1.77
C VAL A 180 -1.95 -22.99 1.52
N MET A 181 -2.20 -23.76 2.58
CA MET A 181 -3.04 -24.93 2.56
C MET A 181 -4.28 -24.59 3.38
N ASN A 182 -5.34 -24.28 2.64
CA ASN A 182 -6.73 -24.29 3.08
C ASN A 182 -7.19 -23.21 4.07
N ARG A 183 -7.22 -21.94 3.65
CA ARG A 183 -8.05 -20.91 4.33
C ARG A 183 -9.52 -21.33 4.46
N VAL A 184 -10.07 -22.06 3.48
CA VAL A 184 -11.50 -22.43 3.46
C VAL A 184 -11.86 -23.61 4.40
N LEU A 185 -10.92 -24.52 4.72
CA LEU A 185 -11.19 -25.64 5.65
C LEU A 185 -10.84 -25.29 7.10
N ALA A 186 -9.82 -24.44 7.33
CA ALA A 186 -9.46 -24.00 8.67
C ALA A 186 -10.53 -23.06 9.27
N GLU A 187 -11.06 -22.11 8.51
CA GLU A 187 -12.09 -21.18 9.01
C GLU A 187 -13.40 -21.89 9.37
N LYS A 188 -13.82 -22.90 8.58
CA LYS A 188 -15.03 -23.68 8.87
C LYS A 188 -14.89 -24.53 10.13
N ASN A 189 -13.75 -25.19 10.32
CA ASN A 189 -13.53 -26.04 11.50
C ASN A 189 -13.30 -25.21 12.78
N ILE A 190 -12.65 -24.05 12.69
CA ILE A 190 -12.44 -23.15 13.84
C ILE A 190 -13.78 -22.52 14.28
N MET A 191 -14.61 -22.05 13.35
CA MET A 191 -15.95 -21.52 13.66
C MET A 191 -16.87 -22.59 14.27
N LEU A 192 -16.78 -23.84 13.81
CA LEU A 192 -17.52 -24.97 14.39
C LEU A 192 -17.06 -25.30 15.83
N LEU A 193 -15.76 -25.21 16.12
CA LEU A 193 -15.23 -25.42 17.47
C LEU A 193 -15.57 -24.28 18.46
N MET A 194 -15.64 -23.04 17.97
CA MET A 194 -15.93 -21.87 18.80
C MET A 194 -17.41 -21.75 19.18
N ARG A 195 -18.31 -22.43 18.45
CA ARG A 195 -19.76 -22.49 18.75
C ARG A 195 -20.12 -23.41 19.93
N SER A 196 -19.21 -24.30 20.33
CA SER A 196 -19.41 -25.28 21.40
C SER A 196 -18.73 -24.94 22.73
N LEU A 197 -18.11 -23.77 22.85
CA LEU A 197 -17.30 -23.40 24.02
C LEU A 197 -17.68 -22.02 24.57
N GLU A 198 -17.62 -21.87 25.89
CA GLU A 198 -17.91 -20.61 26.58
C GLU A 198 -16.94 -19.48 26.17
N PRO A 199 -17.43 -18.22 26.09
CA PRO A 199 -16.65 -17.07 25.60
C PRO A 199 -15.32 -16.82 26.34
N SER A 200 -15.22 -17.23 27.61
CA SER A 200 -14.02 -17.08 28.45
C SER A 200 -12.82 -17.94 28.01
N LYS A 201 -13.01 -18.86 27.06
CA LYS A 201 -11.97 -19.78 26.56
C LYS A 201 -11.49 -19.47 25.15
N HIS A 202 -12.07 -18.48 24.47
CA HIS A 202 -11.70 -18.13 23.09
C HIS A 202 -10.27 -17.59 22.96
N ASP A 203 -9.79 -16.79 23.92
CA ASP A 203 -8.42 -16.26 23.89
C ASP A 203 -7.35 -17.34 24.05
N LYS A 204 -7.64 -18.41 24.81
CA LYS A 204 -6.70 -19.52 25.02
C LYS A 204 -6.50 -20.37 23.77
N ILE A 205 -7.51 -20.50 22.90
CA ILE A 205 -7.43 -21.34 21.70
C ILE A 205 -6.58 -20.67 20.62
N THR A 206 -6.75 -19.36 20.42
CA THR A 206 -5.93 -18.56 19.50
C THR A 206 -4.46 -18.57 19.91
N TYR A 207 -4.20 -18.49 21.22
CA TYR A 207 -2.84 -18.56 21.79
C TYR A 207 -2.22 -19.97 21.66
N HIS A 208 -2.99 -21.03 21.91
CA HIS A 208 -2.47 -22.41 21.85
C HIS A 208 -2.16 -22.87 20.42
N TYR A 209 -2.89 -22.37 19.42
CA TYR A 209 -2.63 -22.66 18.00
C TYR A 209 -1.37 -21.95 17.49
N GLN A 210 -1.06 -20.75 18.00
CA GLN A 210 0.16 -20.02 17.66
C GLN A 210 1.44 -20.71 18.15
N TYR A 211 1.41 -21.36 19.33
CA TYR A 211 2.59 -22.04 19.88
C TYR A 211 2.85 -23.44 19.29
N ARG A 212 1.81 -24.24 19.00
CA ARG A 212 2.00 -25.60 18.45
C ARG A 212 2.65 -25.64 17.07
N ILE A 213 2.57 -24.56 16.29
CA ILE A 213 3.23 -24.47 14.98
C ILE A 213 4.75 -24.25 15.14
N CYS A 214 5.18 -23.63 16.24
CA CYS A 214 6.60 -23.36 16.50
C CYS A 214 7.38 -24.59 17.00
N GLU A 215 6.73 -25.52 17.70
CA GLU A 215 7.36 -26.76 18.19
C GLU A 215 7.58 -27.81 17.07
N LYS A 216 6.84 -27.71 15.95
CA LYS A 216 6.86 -28.72 14.88
C LYS A 216 7.77 -28.43 13.69
N ASN A 217 8.44 -27.28 13.65
CA ASN A 217 9.44 -26.97 12.62
C ASN A 217 10.66 -26.27 13.24
N PRO A 218 11.53 -27.01 13.95
CA PRO A 218 12.86 -26.52 14.26
C PRO A 218 13.69 -26.52 12.98
N SER A 219 13.94 -25.32 12.43
CA SER A 219 15.10 -24.97 11.58
C SER A 219 15.57 -25.99 10.52
N MET A 220 15.32 -25.67 9.24
CA MET A 220 16.33 -25.90 8.19
C MET A 220 16.86 -24.55 7.73
#